data_AF-A0A4U7BUP9-F1
#
_entry.id   AF-A0A4U7BUP9-F1
#
_cell.length_a   1.000
_cell.length_b   1.000
_cell.length_c   1.000
_cell.angle_alpha   90.00
_cell.angle_beta   90.00
_cell.angle_gamma   90.00
#
_symmetry.space_group_name_H-M   'P 1'
#
loop_
_entity.id
_entity.type
_entity.pdbx_description
1 polymer ?
#
loop_
_entity_poly.entity_id
_entity_poly.type
_entity_poly.pdbx_seq_one_letter_code
_entity_poly.pdbx_strand_id
1 'polypeptide(L)' 'MIYILEFFKGASLALMVFGAFLMFFRFDSYFYLCLGLLPGLLLVLIFALLIENYELKMKL' A
#
# COMPACT_ATOMS: atom_id res chain seq x y z
N MET A 1 12.56 11.47 -8.20
CA MET A 1 11.42 10.63 -8.63
C MET A 1 11.26 9.41 -7.73
N ILE A 2 12.33 8.65 -7.46
CA ILE A 2 12.33 7.54 -6.48
C ILE A 2 11.81 7.96 -5.09
N TYR A 3 12.29 9.06 -4.54
CA TYR A 3 11.83 9.55 -3.21
C TYR A 3 10.31 9.77 -3.10
N ILE A 4 9.67 10.19 -4.20
CA ILE A 4 8.21 10.37 -4.23
C ILE A 4 7.52 9.00 -4.24
N LEU A 5 8.05 8.04 -4.99
CA LEU A 5 7.52 6.66 -5.02
C LEU A 5 7.70 5.96 -3.67
N GLU A 6 8.83 6.16 -2.98
CA GLU A 6 9.06 5.65 -1.62
C GLU A 6 8.10 6.28 -0.61
N PHE A 7 7.85 7.58 -0.71
CA PHE A 7 6.83 8.24 0.10
C PHE A 7 5.44 7.63 -0.14
N PHE A 8 5.06 7.41 -1.40
CA PHE A 8 3.78 6.78 -1.73
C PHE A 8 3.68 5.33 -1.27
N LYS A 9 4.78 4.56 -1.30
CA LYS A 9 4.86 3.24 -0.69
C LYS A 9 4.63 3.29 0.83
N GLY A 10 5.17 4.29 1.51
CA GLY A 10 4.90 4.53 2.93
C GLY A 10 3.44 4.92 3.19
N ALA A 11 2.88 5.82 2.38
CA ALA A 11 1.49 6.25 2.47
C ALA A 11 0.51 5.09 2.23
N SER A 12 0.81 4.18 1.30
CA SER A 12 -0.02 3.01 1.04
C SER A 12 0.03 1.99 2.18
N LEU A 13 1.17 1.83 2.86
CA LEU A 13 1.26 1.04 4.11
C LEU A 13 0.39 1.65 5.21
N ALA A 14 0.44 2.97 5.39
CA ALA A 14 -0.43 3.66 6.34
C ALA A 14 -1.91 3.45 5.98
N LEU A 15 -2.27 3.63 4.71
CA LEU A 15 -3.63 3.43 4.22
C LEU A 15 -4.11 1.98 4.43
N MET A 16 -3.24 0.99 4.28
CA MET A 16 -3.52 -0.41 4.59
C MET A 16 -3.94 -0.58 6.06
N VAL A 17 -3.13 -0.04 6.99
CA VAL A 17 -3.38 -0.17 8.43
C VAL A 17 -4.63 0.61 8.86
N PHE A 18 -4.71 1.89 8.51
CA PHE A 18 -5.84 2.74 8.89
C PHE A 18 -7.14 2.30 8.21
N GLY A 19 -7.09 1.88 6.95
CA GLY A 19 -8.26 1.36 6.24
C GLY A 19 -8.79 0.07 6.84
N ALA A 20 -7.91 -0.85 7.24
CA ALA A 20 -8.27 -2.09 7.92
C ALA A 20 -8.93 -1.84 9.27
N PHE A 21 -8.34 -0.97 10.10
CA PHE A 21 -8.91 -0.64 11.41
C PHE A 21 -10.23 0.14 11.28
N LEU A 22 -10.33 1.08 10.35
CA LEU A 22 -11.57 1.82 10.09
C LEU A 22 -12.72 0.88 9.73
N MET A 23 -12.48 -0.07 8.82
CA MET A 23 -13.47 -1.07 8.42
C MET A 23 -13.81 -2.04 9.56
N PHE A 24 -12.80 -2.47 10.33
CA PHE A 24 -13.00 -3.33 11.49
C PHE A 24 -13.89 -2.66 12.54
N PHE A 25 -13.57 -1.43 12.97
CA PHE A 25 -14.36 -0.71 13.98
C PHE A 25 -15.77 -0.32 13.51
N ARG A 26 -15.99 -0.21 12.19
CA ARG A 26 -17.30 0.14 11.65
C ARG A 26 -18.26 -1.04 11.55
N PHE A 27 -17.74 -2.24 11.32
CA PHE A 27 -18.54 -3.43 11.06
C PHE A 27 -18.34 -4.55 12.09
N ASP A 28 -17.44 -4.36 13.07
CA ASP A 28 -17.08 -5.31 14.14
C ASP A 28 -16.83 -6.73 13.65
N SER A 29 -16.18 -6.87 12.49
CA SER A 29 -15.96 -8.15 11.85
C SER A 29 -14.60 -8.25 11.18
N TYR A 30 -13.91 -9.35 11.45
CA TYR A 30 -12.60 -9.68 10.89
C TYR A 30 -12.61 -9.79 9.36
N PHE A 31 -13.76 -10.08 8.75
CA PHE A 31 -13.87 -10.09 7.29
C PHE A 31 -13.64 -8.69 6.70
N TYR A 32 -14.21 -7.66 7.34
CA TYR A 32 -14.04 -6.27 6.92
C TYR A 32 -12.65 -5.73 7.22
N LEU A 33 -11.96 -6.28 8.22
CA LEU A 33 -10.54 -6.01 8.45
C LEU A 33 -9.71 -6.45 7.22
N CYS A 34 -9.92 -7.67 6.73
CA CYS A 34 -9.24 -8.16 5.53
C CYS A 34 -9.58 -7.32 4.28
N LEU A 35 -10.85 -6.95 4.10
CA LEU A 35 -11.26 -6.08 2.99
C LEU A 35 -10.60 -4.69 3.06
N GLY A 36 -10.44 -4.12 4.26
CA GLY A 36 -9.76 -2.84 4.45
C GLY A 36 -8.25 -2.90 4.19
N LEU A 37 -7.62 -4.07 4.33
CA LEU A 37 -6.20 -4.28 3.98
C LEU A 37 -5.96 -4.30 2.46
N LEU A 38 -6.89 -4.88 1.69
CA LEU A 38 -6.74 -5.07 0.23
C LEU A 38 -6.29 -3.81 -0.55
N PRO A 39 -6.95 -2.64 -0.44
CA PRO A 39 -6.60 -1.48 -1.24
C PRO A 39 -5.19 -0.96 -0.93
N GLY A 40 -4.79 -0.96 0.34
CA GLY A 40 -3.45 -0.54 0.75
C GLY A 40 -2.39 -1.52 0.26
N LEU A 41 -2.63 -2.82 0.39
CA LEU A 41 -1.71 -3.86 -0.09
C LEU A 41 -1.49 -3.79 -1.61
N LEU A 42 -2.56 -3.56 -2.38
CA LEU A 42 -2.49 -3.41 -3.84
C LEU A 42 -1.63 -2.20 -4.23
N LEU A 43 -1.80 -1.06 -3.54
CA LEU A 43 -0.99 0.13 -3.75
C LEU A 43 0.48 -0.07 -3.37
N VAL A 44 0.78 -0.73 -2.24
CA VAL A 44 2.15 -1.06 -1.84
C VAL A 44 2.84 -1.88 -2.94
N LEU A 45 2.14 -2.86 -3.49
CA LEU A 45 2.68 -3.73 -4.53
C LEU A 45 2.96 -2.97 -5.83
N ILE A 46 2.04 -2.09 -6.25
CA ILE A 46 2.23 -1.22 -7.42
C ILE A 46 3.45 -0.31 -7.24
N PHE A 47 3.57 0.37 -6.09
CA PHE A 47 4.69 1.28 -5.86
C PHE A 47 6.02 0.55 -5.73
N ALA A 48 6.04 -0.64 -5.11
CA ALA A 48 7.25 -1.47 -5.05
C ALA A 48 7.73 -1.86 -6.45
N LEU A 49 6.83 -2.34 -7.31
CA LEU A 49 7.16 -2.70 -8.71
C LEU A 49 7.63 -1.48 -9.52
N LEU A 50 7.03 -0.31 -9.32
CA LEU A 50 7.45 0.93 -9.97
C LEU A 50 8.86 1.35 -9.57
N ILE A 51 9.21 1.23 -8.29
CA ILE A 51 10.56 1.52 -7.78
C ILE A 51 11.56 0.54 -8.40
N GLU A 52 11.30 -0.77 -8.31
CA GLU A 52 12.20 -1.78 -8.88
C GLU A 52 12.40 -1.61 -10.38
N ASN A 53 11.32 -1.35 -11.13
CA ASN A 53 11.39 -1.11 -12.56
C ASN A 53 12.18 0.16 -12.91
N TYR A 54 12.05 1.22 -12.11
CA TYR A 54 12.82 2.43 -12.30
C TYR A 54 14.31 2.20 -12.02
N GLU A 55 14.66 1.45 -10.98
CA GLU A 55 16.04 1.09 -10.68
C GLU A 55 16.66 0.21 -11.77
N LEU A 56 15.89 -0.75 -12.31
CA LEU A 56 16.33 -1.59 -13.42
C LEU A 56 16.63 -0.76 -14.67
N LYS A 57 15.78 0.22 -15.00
CA LYS A 57 16.02 1.13 -16.13
C LYS A 57 17.23 2.05 -15.95
N MET A 58 17.61 2.37 -14.72
CA MET A 58 18.80 3.20 -14.47
C MET A 58 20.10 2.38 -14.53
N LYS A 59 20.03 1.06 -14.43
CA LYS A 59 21.18 0.14 -14.50
C LYS A 59 21.47 -0.41 -15.90
N LEU A 60 20.55 -0.22 -16.84
CA LEU A 60 20.59 -0.75 -18.21
C LEU A 60 20.90 0.37 -19.20
#